data_AF-A0A847YBQ8-F1
#
_entry.id   AF-A0A847YBQ8-F1
#
_cell.length_a   1.000
_cell.length_b   1.000
_cell.length_c   1.000
_cell.angle_alpha   90.00
_cell.angle_beta   90.00
_cell.angle_gamma   90.00
#
_symmetry.space_group_name_H-M   'P 1'
#
loop_
_entity.id
_entity.type
_entity.pdbx_description
1 polymer ?
#
loop_
_entity_poly.entity_id
_entity_poly.type
_entity_poly.pdbx_seq_one_letter_code
_entity_poly.pdbx_strand_id
1 'polypeptide(L)'
;MEPSWKHADVFPIIARTIEAAYRELQRFITPQEIAGRLLQDTEERNLVEAARDRQEEKQTLEGLASNMVSWFSRCITVGESDWAQALERTKIDGRWAYKPVRQGDG
;
A
#
# COMPACT_ATOMS: atom_id res chain seq x y z
N MET A 1 -1.12 14.71 12.32
CA MET A 1 -1.91 15.04 11.13
C MET A 1 -2.59 13.78 10.68
N GLU A 2 -3.93 13.78 10.69
CA GLU A 2 -4.71 12.67 10.16
C GLU A 2 -4.68 12.74 8.63
N PRO A 3 -4.54 11.60 7.92
CA PRO A 3 -4.60 11.62 6.47
C PRO A 3 -6.00 12.04 6.00
N SER A 4 -6.06 12.71 4.84
CA SER A 4 -7.31 13.16 4.21
C SER A 4 -8.16 12.01 3.62
N TRP A 5 -7.76 10.77 3.86
CA TRP A 5 -8.37 9.52 3.42
C TRP A 5 -8.49 8.55 4.60
N LYS A 6 -9.50 7.70 4.58
CA LYS A 6 -9.68 6.70 5.64
C LYS A 6 -8.79 5.50 5.38
N HIS A 7 -8.08 5.06 6.42
CA HIS A 7 -7.29 3.83 6.37
C HIS A 7 -8.13 2.61 5.96
N ALA A 8 -9.38 2.53 6.40
CA ALA A 8 -10.31 1.45 6.06
C ALA A 8 -10.64 1.35 4.56
N ASP A 9 -10.58 2.46 3.82
CA ASP A 9 -10.83 2.46 2.37
C ASP A 9 -9.54 2.13 1.60
N VAL A 10 -8.38 2.61 2.08
CA VAL A 10 -7.11 2.54 1.33
C VAL A 10 -6.31 1.26 1.60
N PHE A 11 -6.26 0.79 2.85
CA PHE A 11 -5.46 -0.37 3.23
C PHE A 11 -5.87 -1.68 2.54
N PRO A 12 -7.17 -2.02 2.41
CA PRO A 12 -7.55 -3.22 1.66
C PRO A 12 -7.17 -3.15 0.19
N ILE A 13 -7.19 -1.96 -0.40
CA ILE A 13 -6.76 -1.75 -1.79
C ILE A 13 -5.27 -2.01 -1.92
N ILE A 14 -4.45 -1.39 -1.06
CA ILE A 14 -2.99 -1.63 -1.02
C ILE A 14 -2.67 -3.11 -0.89
N ALA A 15 -3.37 -3.83 0.01
CA ALA A 15 -3.19 -5.26 0.18
C ALA A 15 -3.54 -6.05 -1.09
N ARG A 16 -4.65 -5.69 -1.76
CA ARG A 16 -5.06 -6.27 -3.05
C ARG A 16 -4.03 -6.01 -4.14
N THR A 17 -3.48 -4.79 -4.22
CA THR A 17 -2.41 -4.44 -5.16
C THR A 17 -1.14 -5.27 -4.91
N ILE A 18 -0.76 -5.47 -3.64
CA ILE A 18 0.38 -6.32 -3.26
C ILE A 18 0.13 -7.77 -3.68
N GLU A 19 -1.07 -8.31 -3.45
CA GLU A 19 -1.40 -9.67 -3.84
C GLU A 19 -1.34 -9.85 -5.37
N ALA A 20 -1.96 -8.95 -6.12
CA ALA A 20 -1.93 -8.98 -7.59
C ALA A 20 -0.49 -8.91 -8.12
N ALA A 21 0.30 -7.97 -7.60
CA ALA A 21 1.71 -7.81 -7.96
C ALA A 21 2.55 -9.04 -7.61
N TYR A 22 2.31 -9.65 -6.45
CA TYR A 22 2.98 -10.89 -6.04
C TYR A 22 2.58 -12.06 -6.93
N ARG A 23 1.30 -12.21 -7.30
CA ARG A 23 0.85 -13.26 -8.22
C ARG A 23 1.60 -13.19 -9.55
N GLU A 24 1.80 -11.99 -10.09
CA GLU A 24 2.51 -11.77 -11.35
C GLU A 24 4.03 -11.94 -11.23
N LEU A 25 4.64 -11.38 -10.19
CA LEU A 25 6.11 -11.28 -10.09
C LEU A 25 6.75 -12.38 -9.23
N GLN A 26 5.96 -13.07 -8.41
CA GLN A 26 6.39 -14.10 -7.44
C GLN A 26 7.56 -13.66 -6.53
N ARG A 27 7.65 -12.35 -6.23
CA ARG A 27 8.71 -11.73 -5.42
C ARG A 27 8.14 -10.67 -4.46
N PHE A 28 8.92 -10.26 -3.47
CA PHE A 28 8.56 -9.14 -2.61
C PHE A 28 8.40 -7.84 -3.41
N ILE A 29 7.30 -7.13 -3.13
CA ILE A 29 6.88 -5.92 -3.83
C ILE A 29 7.26 -4.70 -3.00
N THR A 30 7.96 -3.74 -3.62
CA THR A 30 8.44 -2.53 -2.92
C THR A 30 7.35 -1.45 -2.87
N PRO A 31 7.40 -0.51 -1.92
CA PRO A 31 6.47 0.60 -1.80
C PRO A 31 6.30 1.41 -3.06
N GLN A 32 7.39 1.61 -3.80
CA GLN A 32 7.38 2.36 -5.06
C GLN A 32 6.60 1.60 -6.14
N GLU A 33 6.77 0.28 -6.21
CA GLU A 33 6.03 -0.56 -7.16
C GLU A 33 4.54 -0.58 -6.84
N ILE A 34 4.19 -0.63 -5.54
CA ILE A 34 2.81 -0.57 -5.08
C ILE A 34 2.21 0.79 -5.45
N ALA A 35 2.90 1.88 -5.14
CA ALA A 35 2.45 3.23 -5.48
C ALA A 35 2.26 3.43 -6.99
N GLY A 36 3.18 2.90 -7.80
CA GLY A 36 3.05 2.93 -9.26
C GLY A 36 1.83 2.15 -9.75
N ARG A 37 1.60 0.95 -9.20
CA ARG A 37 0.46 0.10 -9.57
C ARG A 37 -0.90 0.70 -9.19
N LEU A 38 -0.99 1.34 -8.01
CA LEU A 38 -2.18 2.09 -7.60
C LEU A 38 -2.57 3.19 -8.61
N LEU A 39 -1.61 3.75 -9.33
CA LEU A 39 -1.85 4.78 -10.35
C LEU A 39 -2.12 4.21 -11.75
N GLN A 40 -1.82 2.94 -11.97
CA GLN A 40 -2.09 2.24 -13.23
C GLN A 40 -3.52 1.67 -13.28
N ASP A 41 -4.08 1.29 -12.13
CA ASP A 41 -5.48 0.85 -12.05
C ASP A 41 -6.42 2.05 -11.96
N THR A 42 -7.43 2.09 -12.84
CA THR A 42 -8.35 3.22 -12.93
C THR A 42 -9.18 3.41 -11.65
N GLU A 43 -9.59 2.32 -10.98
CA GLU A 43 -10.38 2.38 -9.75
C GLU A 43 -9.52 2.89 -8.59
N GLU A 44 -8.34 2.31 -8.41
CA GLU A 44 -7.41 2.68 -7.35
C GLU A 44 -6.92 4.13 -7.52
N ARG A 45 -6.63 4.54 -8.77
CA ARG A 45 -6.21 5.90 -9.12
C ARG A 45 -7.29 6.93 -8.80
N ASN A 46 -8.56 6.66 -9.12
CA ASN A 46 -9.66 7.58 -8.80
C ASN A 46 -9.74 7.87 -7.30
N LEU A 47 -9.39 6.90 -6.46
CA LEU A 47 -9.37 7.07 -5.01
C LEU A 47 -8.19 7.95 -4.56
N VAL A 48 -7.02 7.78 -5.17
CA VAL A 48 -5.87 8.69 -4.96
C VAL A 48 -6.22 10.10 -5.41
N GLU A 49 -6.89 10.27 -6.56
CA GLU A 49 -7.35 11.57 -7.06
C GLU A 49 -8.38 12.22 -6.13
N ALA A 50 -9.36 11.46 -5.65
CA ALA A 50 -10.37 11.94 -4.70
C ALA A 50 -9.74 12.34 -3.35
N ALA A 51 -8.76 11.58 -2.87
CA ALA A 51 -8.02 11.90 -1.65
C ALA A 51 -7.14 13.15 -1.82
N ARG A 52 -6.57 13.36 -3.01
CA ARG A 52 -5.81 14.57 -3.35
C ARG A 52 -6.70 15.81 -3.37
N ASP A 53 -7.91 15.72 -3.91
CA ASP A 53 -8.83 16.86 -4.00
C ASP A 53 -9.25 17.40 -2.62
N ARG A 54 -9.25 16.52 -1.61
CA ARG A 54 -9.52 16.86 -0.21
C ARG A 54 -8.33 17.45 0.56
N GLN A 55 -7.14 17.52 -0.04
CA GLN A 55 -5.97 18.14 0.59
C GLN A 55 -5.92 19.63 0.30
N GLU A 56 -5.67 20.44 1.34
CA GLU A 56 -5.40 21.87 1.19
C GLU A 56 -4.14 22.11 0.33
N GLU A 57 -3.10 21.30 0.52
CA GLU A 57 -1.87 21.34 -0.28
C GLU A 57 -1.84 20.18 -1.28
N LYS A 58 -1.99 20.50 -2.56
CA LYS A 58 -2.08 19.51 -3.64
C LYS A 58 -0.70 18.93 -3.98
N GLN A 59 -0.30 17.89 -3.25
CA GLN A 59 0.82 17.03 -3.65
C GLN A 59 0.53 16.29 -4.97
N THR A 60 1.59 15.78 -5.62
CA THR A 60 1.46 14.96 -6.83
C THR A 60 0.78 13.63 -6.52
N LEU A 61 0.12 13.02 -7.50
CA LEU A 61 -0.54 11.72 -7.32
C LEU A 61 0.46 10.63 -6.90
N GLU A 62 1.67 10.66 -7.46
CA GLU A 62 2.77 9.77 -7.06
C GLU A 62 3.21 10.00 -5.61
N GLY A 63 3.34 11.27 -5.19
CA GLY A 63 3.66 11.62 -3.81
C GLY A 63 2.59 11.13 -2.84
N LEU A 64 1.31 11.30 -3.22
CA LEU A 64 0.19 10.84 -2.41
C LEU A 64 0.12 9.32 -2.32
N ALA A 65 0.26 8.60 -3.44
CA ALA A 65 0.29 7.14 -3.45
C ALA A 65 1.44 6.60 -2.59
N SER A 66 2.63 7.18 -2.71
CA SER A 66 3.79 6.83 -1.87
C SER A 66 3.53 7.09 -0.39
N ASN A 67 2.87 8.21 -0.05
CA ASN A 67 2.48 8.55 1.31
C ASN A 67 1.43 7.56 1.87
N MET A 68 0.43 7.17 1.08
CA MET A 68 -0.56 6.14 1.44
C MET A 68 0.10 4.81 1.79
N VAL A 69 1.07 4.36 0.97
CA VAL A 69 1.82 3.13 1.23
C VAL A 69 2.73 3.27 2.45
N SER A 70 3.27 4.46 2.72
CA SER A 70 4.05 4.74 3.92
C SER A 70 3.21 4.65 5.20
N TRP A 71 1.97 5.15 5.16
CA TRP A 71 1.01 5.00 6.25
C TRP A 71 0.63 3.53 6.49
N PHE A 72 0.42 2.77 5.42
CA PHE A 72 0.19 1.33 5.49
C PHE A 72 1.36 0.58 6.15
N SER A 73 2.59 0.90 5.73
CA SER A 73 3.82 0.36 6.34
C SER A 73 3.92 0.65 7.84
N ARG A 74 3.57 1.89 8.23
CA ARG A 74 3.55 2.29 9.64
C ARG A 74 2.51 1.49 10.42
N CYS A 75 1.32 1.27 9.86
CA CYS A 75 0.27 0.49 10.50
C CYS A 75 0.71 -0.95 10.81
N ILE A 76 1.38 -1.60 9.85
CA ILE A 76 1.97 -2.93 10.05
C ILE A 76 3.08 -2.91 11.12
N THR A 77 3.86 -1.82 11.18
CA THR A 77 4.95 -1.69 12.16
C THR A 77 4.47 -1.56 13.60
N VAL A 78 3.34 -0.87 13.81
CA VAL A 78 2.74 -0.71 15.13
C VAL A 78 2.15 -2.04 15.66
N GLY A 79 1.93 -3.02 14.79
CA GLY A 79 1.63 -4.41 15.16
C GLY A 79 0.17 -4.68 15.53
N GLU A 80 -0.68 -3.66 15.62
CA GLU A 80 -2.09 -3.77 15.99
C GLU A 80 -3.03 -3.90 14.77
N SER A 81 -2.59 -4.52 13.68
CA SER A 81 -3.38 -4.57 12.45
C SER A 81 -3.39 -5.95 11.82
N ASP A 82 -4.58 -6.38 11.40
CA ASP A 82 -4.80 -7.62 10.62
C ASP A 82 -3.79 -7.77 9.45
N TRP A 83 -3.38 -6.64 8.86
CA TRP A 83 -2.38 -6.59 7.79
C TRP A 83 -0.99 -7.10 8.19
N ALA A 84 -0.60 -6.99 9.46
CA ALA A 84 0.65 -7.55 9.96
C ALA A 84 0.62 -9.08 10.01
N GLN A 85 -0.57 -9.69 10.07
CA GLN A 85 -0.76 -11.14 9.99
C GLN A 85 -1.00 -11.61 8.55
N ALA A 86 -1.62 -10.77 7.71
CA ALA A 86 -1.91 -11.10 6.31
C ALA A 86 -0.71 -10.92 5.36
N LEU A 87 0.27 -10.08 5.71
CA LEU A 87 1.42 -9.77 4.86
C LEU A 87 2.74 -10.06 5.56
N GLU A 88 3.63 -10.75 4.84
CA GLU A 88 5.03 -10.87 5.22
C GLU A 88 5.79 -9.65 4.68
N ARG A 89 6.68 -9.09 5.50
CA ARG A 89 7.55 -8.00 5.10
C ARG A 89 9.02 -8.33 5.32
N THR A 90 9.86 -7.83 4.43
CA THR A 90 11.32 -7.91 4.55
C THR A 90 11.96 -6.58 4.16
N LYS A 91 13.22 -6.35 4.53
CA LYS A 91 13.99 -5.20 4.04
C LYS A 91 14.80 -5.59 2.83
N ILE A 92 14.57 -4.91 1.71
CA ILE A 92 15.35 -5.00 0.48
C ILE A 92 15.98 -3.63 0.26
N ASP A 93 17.31 -3.59 0.20
CA ASP A 93 18.06 -2.33 -0.01
C ASP A 93 17.69 -1.24 1.02
N GLY A 94 17.50 -1.64 2.28
CA GLY A 94 17.10 -0.74 3.36
C GLY A 94 15.62 -0.30 3.35
N ARG A 95 14.81 -0.72 2.37
CA ARG A 95 13.38 -0.39 2.25
C ARG A 95 12.51 -1.62 2.56
N TRP A 96 11.39 -1.41 3.25
CA TRP A 96 10.41 -2.49 3.44
C TRP A 96 9.82 -2.93 2.10
N ALA A 97 9.64 -4.23 1.91
CA ALA A 97 8.97 -4.84 0.78
C ALA A 97 8.04 -5.94 1.29
N TYR A 98 6.97 -6.24 0.55
CA TYR A 98 5.83 -7.01 1.04
C TYR A 98 5.47 -8.17 0.11
N LYS A 99 4.92 -9.23 0.68
CA LYS A 99 4.20 -10.29 -0.05
C LYS A 99 3.04 -10.78 0.82
N PRO A 100 1.98 -11.36 0.24
CA PRO A 100 0.97 -12.07 1.02
C PRO A 100 1.59 -13.23 1.81
N VAL A 101 1.14 -13.43 3.04
CA VAL A 101 1.41 -14.68 3.76
C VAL A 101 0.68 -15.79 3.01
N ARG A 102 1.42 -16.84 2.63
CA ARG A 102 0.81 -18.02 2.01
C ARG A 102 -0.13 -18.64 3.05
N GLN A 103 -1.43 -18.60 2.83
CA GLN A 103 -2.38 -19.39 3.61
C GLN A 103 -2.24 -20.85 3.18
N GLY A 104 -1.18 -21.52 3.63
CA GLY A 104 -0.83 -22.86 3.19
C GLY A 104 0.65 -23.18 3.36
N ASP A 105 1.07 -23.37 4.61
CA ASP A 105 1.98 -24.46 4.99
C ASP A 105 1.71 -24.73 6.48
N GLY A 106 0.93 -25.79 6.72
CA GLY A 106 0.55 -26.34 8.00
C GLY A 106 0.18 -27.80 7.79
#